data_AF-A0A0S8KJD3-F1
#
_entry.id   AF-A0A0S8KJD3-F1
#
_cell.length_a   1.000
_cell.length_b   1.000
_cell.length_c   1.000
_cell.angle_alpha   90.00
_cell.angle_beta   90.00
_cell.angle_gamma   90.00
#
_symmetry.space_group_name_H-M   'P 1'
#
loop_
_entity.id
_entity.type
_entity.pdbx_description
1 polymer ?
#
loop_
_entity_poly.entity_id
_entity_poly.type
_entity_poly.pdbx_seq_one_letter_code
_entity_poly.pdbx_strand_id
1 'polypeptide(L)'
;MEKTCEEIREILVDYADGRLSQSDSNKVAEHLGKCKNCRRMLDALQRSLELSEVVWEDGLAEINKIRAPAPGKAPKIRWSRYAAVAASILLVATASVLWRALTRPAKKETSFAEIERYVADSASAARLLAATDLLAKCTDDEAFVKQQYRHIIEVYPNTTAAAKARSRI
;
A
#
# COMPACT_ATOMS: atom_id res chain seq x y z
N MET A 1 32.13 3.65 24.45
CA MET A 1 32.12 2.77 23.26
C MET A 1 31.98 3.67 22.05
N GLU A 2 33.01 3.74 21.23
CA GLU A 2 32.93 4.47 19.96
C GLU A 2 31.95 3.73 19.04
N LYS A 3 30.92 4.43 18.56
CA LYS A 3 29.99 3.85 17.57
C LYS A 3 30.74 3.63 16.26
N THR A 4 30.49 2.49 15.64
CA THR A 4 31.01 2.14 14.31
C THR A 4 30.43 3.08 13.25
N CYS A 5 31.07 3.15 12.09
CA CYS A 5 30.55 3.97 11.00
C CYS A 5 29.12 3.57 10.61
N GLU A 6 28.79 2.28 10.66
CA GLU A 6 27.48 1.77 10.28
C GLU A 6 26.36 2.25 11.21
N GLU A 7 26.57 2.09 12.52
CA GLU A 7 25.64 2.58 13.55
C GLU A 7 25.44 4.11 13.48
N ILE A 8 26.47 4.85 13.06
CA ILE A 8 26.37 6.29 12.84
C ILE A 8 25.53 6.60 11.61
N ARG A 9 25.65 5.83 10.52
CA ARG A 9 24.87 6.07 9.29
C ARG A 9 23.37 5.95 9.56
N GLU A 10 22.97 4.95 10.34
CA GLU A 10 21.57 4.66 10.65
C GLU A 10 20.89 5.83 11.37
N ILE A 11 21.62 6.53 12.25
CA ILE A 11 21.07 7.61 13.07
C ILE A 11 21.44 9.02 12.56
N LEU A 12 22.14 9.12 11.43
CA LEU A 12 22.66 10.40 10.94
C LEU A 12 21.55 11.33 10.46
N VAL A 13 20.44 10.77 9.97
CA VAL A 13 19.25 11.55 9.57
C VAL A 13 18.59 12.18 10.78
N ASP A 14 18.32 11.39 11.82
CA ASP A 14 17.77 11.90 13.08
C ASP A 14 18.70 12.93 13.75
N TYR A 15 20.02 12.78 13.58
CA TYR A 15 21.00 13.76 14.03
C TYR A 15 20.88 15.08 13.26
N ALA A 16 20.78 15.03 11.92
CA ALA A 16 20.64 16.22 11.08
C ALA A 16 19.33 16.97 11.36
N ASP A 17 18.25 16.25 11.66
CA ASP A 17 16.95 16.82 12.01
C ASP A 17 16.87 17.29 13.49
N GLY A 18 17.93 17.10 14.28
CA GLY A 18 17.96 17.49 15.70
C GLY A 18 17.04 16.65 16.61
N ARG A 19 16.68 15.43 16.19
CA ARG A 19 15.71 14.56 16.86
C ARG A 19 16.34 13.54 17.82
N LEU A 20 17.66 13.47 17.85
CA LEU A 20 18.39 12.58 18.77
C LEU A 20 18.40 13.10 20.21
N SER A 21 18.46 12.16 21.15
CA SER A 21 18.74 12.47 22.55
C SER A 21 20.12 13.12 22.70
N GLN A 22 20.32 13.98 23.72
CA GLN A 22 21.61 14.64 23.95
C GLN A 22 22.78 13.63 24.06
N SER A 23 22.53 12.47 24.67
CA SER A 23 23.53 11.40 24.80
C SER A 23 23.94 10.84 23.44
N ASP A 24 23.01 10.63 22.53
CA ASP A 24 23.31 10.09 21.20
C ASP A 24 23.88 11.14 20.26
N SER A 25 23.40 12.39 20.34
CA SER A 25 23.99 13.53 19.62
C SER A 25 25.46 13.72 19.98
N ASN A 26 25.84 13.57 21.25
CA ASN A 26 27.23 13.67 21.69
C ASN A 26 28.09 12.54 21.09
N LYS A 27 27.58 11.30 21.04
CA LYS A 27 28.30 10.16 20.43
C LYS A 27 28.49 10.34 18.93
N VAL A 28 27.47 10.88 18.24
CA VAL A 28 27.57 11.19 16.80
C VAL A 28 28.58 12.30 16.56
N ALA A 29 28.54 13.39 17.34
CA ALA A 29 29.49 14.49 17.25
C ALA A 29 30.94 14.02 17.48
N GLU A 30 31.16 13.16 18.47
CA GLU A 30 32.49 12.57 18.72
C GLU A 30 32.99 11.79 17.50
N HIS A 31 32.15 10.95 16.92
CA HIS A 31 32.50 10.17 15.73
C HIS A 31 32.77 11.07 14.51
N LEU A 32 31.95 12.09 14.28
CA LEU A 32 32.13 13.06 13.19
C LEU A 32 33.43 13.87 13.32
N GLY A 33 33.92 14.08 14.54
CA GLY A 33 35.24 14.68 14.80
C GLY A 33 36.39 13.85 14.20
N LYS A 34 36.25 12.52 14.23
CA LYS A 34 37.30 11.56 13.82
C LYS A 34 37.12 11.03 12.39
N CYS A 35 35.89 10.86 11.91
CA CYS A 35 35.58 10.20 10.65
C CYS A 35 35.22 11.17 9.52
N LYS A 36 36.11 11.28 8.52
CA LYS A 36 35.87 12.11 7.31
C LYS A 36 34.70 11.61 6.45
N ASN A 37 34.44 10.31 6.42
CA ASN A 37 33.42 9.75 5.55
C ASN A 37 32.00 10.09 6.03
N CYS A 38 31.76 9.90 7.32
CA CYS A 38 30.48 10.25 7.94
C CYS A 38 30.21 11.76 7.88
N ARG A 39 31.26 12.60 7.97
CA ARG A 39 31.15 14.05 7.78
C ARG A 39 30.66 14.43 6.38
N ARG A 40 31.26 13.87 5.32
CA ARG A 40 30.80 14.13 3.95
C ARG A 40 29.35 13.73 3.72
N MET A 41 28.91 12.65 4.35
CA MET A 41 27.54 12.17 4.25
C MET A 41 26.55 13.10 4.98
N LEU A 42 26.94 13.63 6.15
CA LEU A 42 26.16 14.65 6.84
C LEU A 42 26.06 15.93 6.00
N ASP A 43 27.17 16.40 5.43
CA ASP A 43 27.18 17.59 4.57
C ASP A 43 26.26 17.41 3.34
N ALA A 44 26.25 16.22 2.75
CA ALA A 44 25.37 15.91 1.62
C ALA A 44 23.88 15.92 2.02
N LEU A 45 23.55 15.40 3.20
CA LEU A 45 22.20 15.42 3.75
C LEU A 45 21.74 16.86 4.02
N GLN A 46 22.59 17.68 4.66
CA GLN A 46 22.29 19.08 4.96
C GLN A 46 22.03 19.90 3.70
N ARG A 47 22.84 19.74 2.64
CA ARG A 47 22.61 20.41 1.35
C ARG A 47 21.28 20.01 0.71
N SER A 48 20.87 18.75 0.86
CA SER A 48 19.56 18.30 0.36
C SER A 48 18.41 18.95 1.13
N LEU A 49 18.56 19.15 2.45
CA LEU A 49 17.58 19.83 3.29
C LEU A 49 17.49 21.32 2.95
N GLU A 50 18.63 22.01 2.79
CA GLU A 50 18.68 23.42 2.38
C GLU A 50 17.97 23.65 1.04
N LEU A 51 18.20 22.78 0.04
CA LEU A 51 17.50 22.85 -1.24
C LEU A 51 15.99 22.62 -1.12
N SER A 52 15.58 21.77 -0.17
CA SER A 52 14.16 21.47 0.07
C SER A 52 13.46 22.62 0.80
N GLU A 53 14.15 23.31 1.70
CA GLU A 53 13.64 24.46 2.45
C GLU A 53 13.26 25.61 1.51
N VAL A 54 14.08 25.90 0.50
CA VAL A 54 13.79 26.93 -0.53
C VAL A 54 12.49 26.63 -1.30
N VAL A 55 12.25 25.35 -1.64
CA VAL A 55 11.00 24.95 -2.31
C VAL A 55 9.79 25.02 -1.37
N TRP A 56 10.01 24.82 -0.08
CA TRP A 56 8.95 24.80 0.93
C TRP A 56 8.52 26.20 1.38
N GLU A 57 9.44 27.18 1.43
CA GLU A 57 9.11 28.59 1.73
C GLU A 57 8.13 29.19 0.72
N ASP A 58 8.33 28.92 -0.58
CA ASP A 58 7.43 29.35 -1.65
C ASP A 58 6.02 28.75 -1.49
N GLY A 59 5.93 27.48 -1.06
CA GLY A 59 4.67 26.79 -0.79
C GLY A 59 3.95 27.29 0.46
N LEU A 60 4.68 27.61 1.54
CA LEU A 60 4.08 28.12 2.78
C LEU A 60 3.51 29.53 2.62
N ALA A 61 4.11 30.38 1.78
CA ALA A 61 3.59 31.70 1.46
C ALA A 61 2.21 31.63 0.75
N GLU A 62 2.01 30.62 -0.10
CA GLU A 62 0.71 30.32 -0.73
C GLU A 62 -0.31 29.79 0.27
N ILE A 63 0.08 28.90 1.19
CA ILE A 63 -0.81 28.32 2.20
C ILE A 63 -1.26 29.38 3.22
N ASN A 64 -0.40 30.32 3.60
CA ASN A 64 -0.75 31.40 4.54
C ASN A 64 -1.80 32.39 3.98
N LYS A 65 -1.97 32.49 2.65
CA LYS A 65 -3.06 33.26 2.04
C LYS A 65 -4.42 32.56 2.19
N ILE A 66 -4.43 31.27 2.48
CA ILE A 66 -5.64 30.45 2.74
C ILE A 66 -5.93 30.40 4.26
N ARG A 67 -5.55 31.45 5.01
CA ARG A 67 -5.91 31.54 6.42
C ARG A 67 -7.36 32.00 6.55
N ALA A 68 -8.27 31.06 6.74
CA ALA A 68 -9.62 31.35 7.20
C ALA A 68 -9.55 32.14 8.53
N PRO A 69 -10.45 33.11 8.76
CA PRO A 69 -10.45 33.91 9.99
C PRO A 69 -10.53 32.99 11.21
N ALA A 70 -9.72 33.29 12.23
CA ALA A 70 -9.70 32.56 13.49
C ALA A 70 -11.13 32.50 14.08
N PRO A 71 -11.59 31.35 14.60
CA PRO A 71 -12.93 31.22 15.15
C PRO A 71 -13.05 32.13 16.38
N GLY A 72 -13.80 33.23 16.22
CA GLY A 72 -14.31 34.02 17.33
C GLY A 72 -15.12 33.12 18.28
N LYS A 73 -15.08 33.42 19.58
CA LYS A 73 -15.72 32.63 20.65
C LYS A 73 -17.13 32.20 20.23
N ALA A 74 -17.30 30.89 20.03
CA ALA A 74 -18.58 30.33 19.61
C ALA A 74 -19.66 30.54 20.69
N PRO A 75 -20.92 30.85 20.32
CA PRO A 75 -22.00 30.95 21.28
C PRO A 75 -22.23 29.60 21.98
N LYS A 76 -22.60 29.64 23.27
CA LYS A 76 -22.91 28.45 24.08
C LYS A 76 -24.15 27.72 23.55
N ILE A 77 -23.97 26.90 22.52
CA ILE A 77 -24.95 25.92 22.06
C ILE A 77 -25.18 24.91 23.20
N ARG A 78 -26.45 24.59 23.49
CA ARG A 78 -26.83 23.59 24.51
C ARG A 78 -26.46 22.19 24.04
N TRP A 79 -25.22 21.78 24.31
CA TRP A 79 -24.65 20.45 24.03
C TRP A 79 -25.50 19.29 24.57
N SER A 80 -26.36 19.53 25.57
CA SER A 80 -27.27 18.51 26.10
C SER A 80 -28.24 17.95 25.05
N ARG A 81 -28.59 18.73 24.01
CA ARG A 81 -29.47 18.27 22.92
C ARG A 81 -28.73 17.37 21.91
N TYR A 82 -27.41 17.53 21.79
CA TYR A 82 -26.58 16.73 20.89
C TYR A 82 -26.05 15.46 21.55
N ALA A 83 -25.95 15.44 22.89
CA ALA A 83 -25.54 14.25 23.64
C ALA A 83 -26.50 13.06 23.41
N ALA A 84 -27.81 13.31 23.37
CA ALA A 84 -28.81 12.27 23.11
C ALA A 84 -28.73 11.72 21.67
N VAL A 85 -28.44 12.59 20.70
CA VAL A 85 -28.29 12.20 19.28
C VAL A 85 -26.99 11.43 19.04
N ALA A 86 -25.90 11.81 19.69
CA ALA A 86 -24.64 11.07 19.60
C ALA A 86 -24.76 9.66 20.20
N ALA A 87 -25.48 9.51 21.32
CA ALA A 87 -25.70 8.22 21.96
C ALA A 87 -26.51 7.25 21.06
N SER A 88 -27.53 7.74 20.35
CA SER A 88 -28.32 6.88 19.45
C SER A 88 -27.53 6.42 18.23
N ILE A 89 -26.69 7.28 17.64
CA ILE A 89 -25.81 6.90 16.52
C ILE A 89 -24.80 5.82 16.98
N LEU A 90 -24.22 5.97 18.17
CA LEU A 90 -23.30 4.98 18.73
C LEU A 90 -23.98 3.63 18.95
N LEU A 91 -25.22 3.60 19.47
CA LEU A 91 -25.97 2.36 19.65
C LEU A 91 -26.31 1.66 18.33
N VAL A 92 -26.70 2.41 17.30
CA VAL A 92 -26.99 1.82 15.98
C VAL A 92 -25.70 1.29 15.33
N ALA A 93 -24.60 2.02 15.43
CA ALA A 93 -23.32 1.60 14.89
C ALA A 93 -22.80 0.32 15.58
N THR A 94 -22.85 0.26 16.92
CA THR A 94 -22.41 -0.93 17.66
C THR A 94 -23.32 -2.12 17.41
N ALA A 95 -24.64 -1.93 17.39
CA ALA A 95 -25.58 -2.99 17.04
C ALA A 95 -25.35 -3.50 15.62
N SER A 96 -25.08 -2.62 14.65
CA SER A 96 -24.79 -2.99 13.26
C SER A 96 -23.47 -3.77 13.13
N VAL A 97 -22.43 -3.37 13.86
CA VAL A 97 -21.14 -4.08 13.90
C VAL A 97 -21.30 -5.46 14.55
N LEU A 98 -21.99 -5.54 15.69
CA LEU A 98 -22.27 -6.81 16.36
C LEU A 98 -23.11 -7.73 15.48
N TRP A 99 -24.14 -7.19 14.84
CA TRP A 99 -24.97 -7.95 13.88
C TRP A 99 -24.12 -8.49 12.75
N ARG A 100 -23.31 -7.64 12.09
CA ARG A 100 -22.41 -8.08 11.02
C ARG A 100 -21.36 -9.09 11.48
N ALA A 101 -20.90 -9.00 12.72
CA ALA A 101 -19.94 -9.95 13.28
C ALA A 101 -20.62 -11.31 13.55
N LEU A 102 -21.83 -11.32 14.12
CA LEU A 102 -22.59 -12.54 14.40
C LEU A 102 -23.12 -13.21 13.13
N THR A 103 -23.56 -12.42 12.15
CA THR A 103 -24.09 -12.93 10.88
C THR A 103 -23.03 -13.05 9.80
N ARG A 104 -21.75 -12.81 10.10
CA ARG A 104 -20.68 -12.99 9.10
C ARG A 104 -20.60 -14.50 8.83
N PRO A 105 -21.01 -14.99 7.64
CA PRO A 105 -20.71 -16.36 7.30
C PRO A 105 -19.19 -16.50 7.34
N ALA A 106 -18.70 -17.59 7.94
CA ALA A 106 -17.29 -17.91 7.92
C ALA A 106 -16.80 -17.78 6.46
N LYS A 107 -15.99 -16.76 6.20
CA LYS A 107 -15.35 -16.58 4.90
C LYS A 107 -14.52 -17.85 4.74
N LYS A 108 -14.96 -18.79 3.89
CA LYS A 108 -14.25 -20.04 3.66
C LYS A 108 -12.81 -19.66 3.35
N GLU A 109 -11.92 -19.89 4.31
CA GLU A 109 -10.50 -19.82 4.07
C GLU A 109 -10.24 -20.88 3.03
N THR A 110 -9.89 -20.43 1.81
CA THR A 110 -9.54 -21.32 0.71
C THR A 110 -8.49 -22.28 1.23
N SER A 111 -8.85 -23.56 1.30
CA SER A 111 -7.94 -24.59 1.79
C SER A 111 -6.73 -24.63 0.88
N PHE A 112 -5.55 -24.93 1.43
CA PHE A 112 -4.33 -25.09 0.64
C PHE A 112 -4.53 -26.09 -0.53
N ALA A 113 -5.31 -27.16 -0.30
CA ALA A 113 -5.65 -28.13 -1.34
C ALA A 113 -6.52 -27.54 -2.49
N GLU A 114 -7.33 -26.52 -2.18
CA GLU A 114 -8.10 -25.79 -3.18
C GLU A 114 -7.21 -24.86 -4.00
N ILE A 115 -6.22 -24.23 -3.36
CA ILE A 115 -5.20 -23.41 -4.03
C ILE A 115 -4.36 -24.28 -4.96
N GLU A 116 -3.89 -25.44 -4.50
CA GLU A 116 -3.08 -26.37 -5.30
C GLU A 116 -3.85 -26.87 -6.54
N ARG A 117 -5.12 -27.24 -6.34
CA ARG A 117 -6.01 -27.63 -7.46
C ARG A 117 -6.17 -26.49 -8.46
N TYR A 118 -6.43 -25.27 -7.98
CA TYR A 118 -6.56 -24.10 -8.85
C TYR A 118 -5.30 -23.82 -9.67
N VAL A 119 -4.11 -23.97 -9.05
CA VAL A 119 -2.82 -23.79 -9.73
C VAL A 119 -2.63 -24.87 -10.80
N ALA A 120 -2.93 -26.14 -10.50
CA ALA A 120 -2.83 -27.24 -11.45
C ALA A 120 -3.79 -27.09 -12.64
N ASP A 121 -5.04 -26.69 -12.38
CA ASP A 121 -6.05 -26.41 -13.39
C ASP A 121 -5.63 -25.24 -14.28
N SER A 122 -5.13 -24.15 -13.67
CA SER A 122 -4.63 -22.98 -14.40
C SER A 122 -3.45 -23.30 -15.30
N ALA A 123 -2.51 -24.12 -14.83
CA ALA A 123 -1.36 -24.55 -15.63
C ALA A 123 -1.78 -25.42 -16.82
N SER A 124 -2.70 -26.36 -16.60
CA SER A 124 -3.21 -27.24 -17.67
C SER A 124 -3.97 -26.44 -18.72
N ALA A 125 -4.86 -25.54 -18.29
CA ALA A 125 -5.62 -24.68 -19.18
C ALA A 125 -4.71 -23.74 -19.99
N ALA A 126 -3.65 -23.19 -19.38
CA ALA A 126 -2.68 -22.34 -20.09
C ALA A 126 -1.93 -23.09 -21.20
N ARG A 127 -1.53 -24.34 -20.95
CA ARG A 127 -0.88 -25.19 -21.96
C ARG A 127 -1.82 -25.49 -23.12
N LEU A 128 -3.06 -25.87 -22.82
CA LEU A 128 -4.08 -26.11 -23.85
C LEU A 128 -4.33 -24.85 -24.68
N LEU A 129 -4.48 -23.69 -24.04
CA LEU A 129 -4.68 -22.43 -24.75
C LEU A 129 -3.50 -22.09 -25.67
N ALA A 130 -2.26 -22.29 -25.21
CA ALA A 130 -1.08 -22.06 -26.03
C ALA A 130 -1.04 -22.99 -27.24
N ALA A 131 -1.36 -24.28 -27.05
CA ALA A 131 -1.45 -25.24 -28.14
C ALA A 131 -2.56 -24.87 -29.14
N THR A 132 -3.74 -24.46 -28.67
CA THR A 132 -4.83 -24.02 -29.53
C THR A 132 -4.50 -22.73 -30.28
N ASP A 133 -3.85 -21.75 -29.64
CA ASP A 133 -3.38 -20.51 -30.29
C ASP A 133 -2.32 -20.80 -31.38
N LEU A 134 -1.54 -21.88 -31.25
CA LEU A 134 -0.63 -22.35 -32.30
C LEU A 134 -1.39 -23.03 -33.45
N LEU A 135 -2.34 -23.91 -33.13
CA LEU A 135 -3.17 -24.57 -34.14
C LEU A 135 -3.94 -23.55 -34.98
N ALA A 136 -4.51 -22.53 -34.34
CA ALA A 136 -5.21 -21.43 -35.01
C ALA A 136 -4.36 -20.70 -36.08
N LYS A 137 -3.03 -20.75 -35.98
CA LYS A 137 -2.12 -20.13 -36.96
C LYS A 137 -1.67 -21.08 -38.06
N CYS A 138 -1.78 -22.39 -37.83
CA CYS A 138 -1.19 -23.42 -38.68
C CYS A 138 -2.23 -24.26 -39.45
N THR A 139 -3.51 -24.23 -39.04
CA THR A 139 -4.61 -24.92 -39.70
C THR A 139 -5.69 -23.95 -40.16
N ASP A 140 -6.31 -24.24 -41.30
CA ASP A 140 -7.50 -23.53 -41.79
C ASP A 140 -8.81 -24.09 -41.19
N ASP A 141 -8.73 -25.15 -40.37
CA ASP A 141 -9.90 -25.73 -39.71
C ASP A 141 -10.34 -24.92 -38.47
N GLU A 142 -11.05 -23.84 -38.74
CA GLU A 142 -11.59 -22.92 -37.72
C GLU A 142 -12.59 -23.62 -36.78
N ALA A 143 -13.34 -24.62 -37.27
CA ALA A 143 -14.33 -25.33 -36.48
C ALA A 143 -13.67 -26.14 -35.36
N PHE A 144 -12.59 -26.86 -35.69
CA PHE A 144 -11.80 -27.59 -34.71
C PHE A 144 -11.17 -26.65 -33.68
N VAL A 145 -10.58 -25.54 -34.12
CA VAL A 145 -9.96 -24.55 -33.23
C VAL A 145 -10.99 -23.94 -32.26
N LYS A 146 -12.17 -23.55 -32.74
CA LYS A 146 -13.27 -23.05 -31.90
C LYS A 146 -13.77 -24.10 -30.91
N GLN A 147 -13.84 -25.36 -31.32
CA GLN A 147 -14.18 -26.46 -30.41
C GLN A 147 -13.16 -26.59 -29.28
N GLN A 148 -11.87 -26.43 -29.56
CA GLN A 148 -10.83 -26.48 -28.52
C GLN A 148 -10.90 -25.31 -27.55
N TYR A 149 -11.21 -24.10 -28.03
CA TYR A 149 -11.46 -22.98 -27.13
C TYR A 149 -12.68 -23.22 -26.24
N ARG A 150 -13.78 -23.78 -26.76
CA ARG A 150 -14.95 -24.15 -25.94
C ARG A 150 -14.60 -25.19 -24.88
N HIS A 151 -13.81 -26.20 -25.23
CA HIS A 151 -13.37 -27.22 -24.27
C HIS A 151 -12.60 -26.60 -23.09
N ILE A 152 -11.70 -25.65 -23.33
CA ILE A 152 -10.98 -24.93 -22.26
C ILE A 152 -11.95 -24.17 -21.36
N ILE A 153 -12.99 -23.55 -21.92
CA ILE A 153 -13.99 -22.77 -21.17
C ILE A 153 -14.84 -23.68 -20.29
N GLU A 154 -15.23 -24.84 -20.79
CA GLU A 154 -16.10 -25.79 -20.08
C GLU A 154 -15.36 -26.55 -18.97
N VAL A 155 -14.13 -27.01 -19.25
CA VAL A 155 -13.35 -27.82 -18.30
C VAL A 155 -12.63 -26.96 -17.26
N TYR A 156 -12.20 -25.75 -17.63
CA TYR A 156 -11.40 -24.88 -16.76
C TYR A 156 -12.01 -23.48 -16.56
N PRO A 157 -13.29 -23.36 -16.17
CA PRO A 157 -14.08 -22.12 -16.28
C PRO A 157 -13.53 -20.95 -15.46
N ASN A 158 -12.82 -21.24 -14.37
CA ASN A 158 -12.33 -20.26 -13.41
C ASN A 158 -10.87 -19.81 -13.68
N THR A 159 -10.27 -20.25 -14.78
CA THR A 159 -8.87 -19.93 -15.12
C THR A 159 -8.77 -18.69 -16.01
N THR A 160 -7.62 -18.01 -15.96
CA THR A 160 -7.30 -16.91 -16.90
C THR A 160 -7.30 -17.39 -18.35
N ALA A 161 -6.90 -18.64 -18.59
CA ALA A 161 -6.90 -19.24 -19.91
C ALA A 161 -8.32 -19.38 -20.49
N ALA A 162 -9.31 -19.78 -19.67
CA ALA A 162 -10.71 -19.79 -20.10
C ALA A 162 -11.24 -18.39 -20.41
N ALA A 163 -10.88 -17.38 -19.61
CA ALA A 163 -11.26 -15.99 -19.91
C ALA A 163 -10.68 -15.52 -21.25
N LYS A 164 -9.44 -15.88 -21.57
CA LYS A 164 -8.80 -15.58 -22.85
C LYS A 164 -9.39 -16.42 -24.00
N ALA A 165 -9.74 -17.69 -23.77
CA ALA A 165 -10.43 -18.51 -24.77
C ALA A 165 -11.79 -17.92 -25.16
N ARG A 166 -12.55 -17.35 -24.20
CA ARG A 166 -13.83 -16.67 -24.49
C ARG A 166 -13.67 -15.47 -25.44
N SER A 167 -12.53 -14.80 -25.43
CA SER A 167 -12.30 -13.67 -26.37
C SER A 167 -11.82 -14.11 -27.75
N ARG A 168 -11.60 -15.41 -27.98
CA ARG A 168 -11.20 -15.98 -29.28
C ARG A 168 -12.38 -16.54 -30.08
N ILE A 169 -13.55 -16.69 -29.48
CA ILE A 169 -14.74 -17.29 -30.08
C ILE A 169 -15.93 -16.34 -30.09
#